data_AF-A0A524AD70-F1
#
_entry.id   AF-A0A524AD70-F1
#
_cell.length_a   1.000
_cell.length_b   1.000
_cell.length_c   1.000
_cell.angle_alpha   90.00
_cell.angle_beta   90.00
_cell.angle_gamma   90.00
#
_symmetry.space_group_name_H-M   'P 1'
#
loop_
_entity.id
_entity.type
_entity.pdbx_description
1 polymer ?
#
loop_
_entity_poly.entity_id
_entity_poly.type
_entity_poly.pdbx_seq_one_letter_code
_entity_poly.pdbx_strand_id
1 'polypeptide(L)'
;MTKIYISSTYNDLIEHRQQVYGILRKMRYDVMAMEDYVATDKRPLDKCLADVASCDVYVGIFAWRYGYVPPGQERSITELEYRQAGQSGLERLIFLLDEDAPWPRSQMEKGAGGKKIEALRAELATEHTVQFFKSPEELAGQVAASVGKWAQAQLDADIDSLRARRDQADRERREMRERQRVVNLRPLDVTHFKDRLREIQALCDHLADASVRLVSVVGRGGMGKTALVSKVLADLERRVETSEVSETSEVWQADGILYLSARSTGLGLERIYADVGRMLGEPAASKLAARWAGDTPLAAKVEYLLETMQDGLYLILLDNLEEEMAKDGAIAEEGLRLFVERCLTQPGGARLVVTSREEVQLTGDALRGARSIPLREGLPEDEAVALLRDLDPQGTLGLRDAPEDDLRRAIQLTRGIPRALEILAGILHQDPTASLPKLLADEATFGAEVVEQLVAEGYRRLEEAERRITEALAVFDRPVDETAIAYLLHPWFPGLDVRAGLRRLVSGYFVSASRVTG
;
A
#
# COMPACT_ATOMS: atom_id res chain seq x y z
N MET A 1 31.83 14.55 19.90
CA MET A 1 33.22 14.12 19.68
C MET A 1 33.36 12.75 20.28
N THR A 2 33.98 11.82 19.56
CA THR A 2 34.21 10.46 20.06
C THR A 2 35.13 10.49 21.28
N LYS A 3 34.74 9.73 22.31
CA LYS A 3 35.43 9.56 23.57
C LYS A 3 36.18 8.23 23.62
N ILE A 4 37.48 8.29 23.89
CA ILE A 4 38.36 7.13 23.98
C ILE A 4 38.81 6.96 25.41
N TYR A 5 38.63 5.76 25.97
CA TYR A 5 39.13 5.44 27.30
C TYR A 5 40.51 4.76 27.21
N ILE A 6 41.54 5.32 27.85
CA ILE A 6 42.87 4.68 27.93
C ILE A 6 43.06 4.02 29.30
N SER A 7 43.03 2.69 29.31
CA SER A 7 43.23 1.86 30.50
C SER A 7 44.59 1.17 30.47
N SER A 8 45.37 1.36 31.53
CA SER A 8 46.65 0.68 31.75
C SER A 8 47.07 0.81 33.20
N THR A 9 48.10 0.06 33.61
CA THR A 9 48.86 0.42 34.81
C THR A 9 49.63 1.74 34.57
N TYR A 10 49.86 2.53 35.61
CA TYR A 10 50.45 3.86 35.47
C TYR A 10 51.99 3.83 35.58
N ASN A 11 52.52 3.36 36.71
CA ASN A 11 53.94 3.54 37.08
C ASN A 11 54.96 2.97 36.08
N ASP A 12 54.60 1.91 35.36
CA ASP A 12 55.47 1.24 34.39
C ASP A 12 55.26 1.70 32.95
N LEU A 13 54.14 2.37 32.66
CA LEU A 13 53.74 2.75 31.29
C LEU A 13 53.62 4.27 31.10
N ILE A 14 54.26 5.08 31.94
CA ILE A 14 54.16 6.55 31.89
C ILE A 14 54.45 7.09 30.48
N GLU A 15 55.61 6.76 29.91
CA GLU A 15 56.01 7.26 28.57
C GLU A 15 55.09 6.74 27.46
N HIS A 16 54.67 5.48 27.57
CA HIS A 16 53.77 4.81 26.64
C HIS A 16 52.40 5.50 26.61
N ARG A 17 51.81 5.74 27.79
CA ARG A 17 50.53 6.46 27.92
C ARG A 17 50.62 7.88 27.38
N GLN A 18 51.69 8.61 27.67
CA GLN A 18 51.87 9.99 27.20
C GLN A 18 51.87 10.08 25.67
N GLN A 19 52.57 9.16 24.99
CA GLN A 19 52.60 9.12 23.53
C GLN A 19 51.21 8.77 22.95
N VAL A 20 50.53 7.77 23.51
CA VAL A 20 49.17 7.35 23.09
C VAL A 20 48.15 8.48 23.32
N TYR A 21 48.19 9.11 24.49
CA TYR A 21 47.34 10.26 24.81
C TYR A 21 47.59 11.41 23.82
N GLY A 22 48.85 11.75 23.59
CA GLY A 22 49.26 12.83 22.70
C GLY A 22 48.80 12.59 21.25
N ILE A 23 48.96 11.38 20.72
CA ILE A 23 48.55 11.08 19.33
C ILE A 23 47.04 11.10 19.17
N LEU A 24 46.27 10.52 20.10
CA LEU A 24 44.81 10.51 20.03
C LEU A 24 44.21 11.93 20.15
N ARG A 25 44.79 12.78 21.00
CA ARG A 25 44.41 14.21 21.06
C ARG A 25 44.76 14.97 19.79
N LYS A 26 45.91 14.69 19.16
CA LYS A 26 46.27 15.25 17.84
C LYS A 26 45.27 14.84 16.75
N MET A 27 44.73 13.62 16.83
CA MET A 27 43.65 13.12 15.98
C MET A 27 42.26 13.69 16.35
N ARG A 28 42.19 14.65 17.28
CA ARG A 28 40.96 15.35 17.72
C ARG A 28 39.94 14.48 18.46
N TYR A 29 40.37 13.37 19.04
CA TYR A 29 39.52 12.60 19.95
C TYR A 29 39.44 13.24 21.34
N ASP A 30 38.32 13.02 22.02
CA ASP A 30 38.20 13.30 23.44
C ASP A 30 38.77 12.09 24.19
N VAL A 31 39.84 12.29 24.95
CA VAL A 31 40.60 11.17 25.51
C VAL A 31 40.42 11.20 27.02
N MET A 32 39.79 10.17 27.56
CA MET A 32 39.64 9.98 29.00
C MET A 32 40.78 9.12 29.51
N ALA A 33 41.65 9.74 30.30
CA ALA A 33 42.88 9.14 30.78
C ALA A 33 43.20 9.66 32.18
N MET A 34 44.00 8.91 32.95
CA MET A 34 44.39 9.25 34.33
C MET A 34 45.04 10.64 34.48
N GLU A 35 45.53 11.23 33.40
CA GLU A 35 46.27 12.48 33.31
C GLU A 35 45.39 13.74 33.43
N ASP A 36 44.10 13.65 33.13
CA ASP A 36 43.17 14.78 33.14
C ASP A 36 42.44 14.96 34.49
N TYR A 37 42.73 14.13 35.50
CA TYR A 37 42.06 14.20 36.79
C TYR A 37 42.78 15.14 37.77
N VAL A 38 42.03 16.10 38.32
CA VAL A 38 42.49 17.01 39.39
C VAL A 38 42.71 16.24 40.69
N ALA A 39 43.78 16.55 41.43
CA ALA A 39 44.20 15.86 42.64
C ALA A 39 43.09 15.75 43.70
N THR A 40 42.59 14.53 43.93
CA THR A 40 41.75 14.18 45.09
C THR A 40 42.19 12.82 45.65
N ASP A 41 42.11 12.67 46.98
CA ASP A 41 42.87 11.67 47.75
C ASP A 41 42.55 10.19 47.47
N LYS A 42 41.41 9.83 46.83
CA LYS A 42 41.10 8.44 46.39
C LYS A 42 40.13 8.44 45.21
N ARG A 43 40.39 7.63 44.17
CA ARG A 43 39.49 7.38 43.03
C ARG A 43 38.43 6.34 43.47
N PRO A 44 37.13 6.66 43.54
CA PRO A 44 36.10 5.64 43.74
C PRO A 44 36.06 4.73 42.50
N LEU A 45 36.10 3.42 42.70
CA LEU A 45 36.02 2.42 41.62
C LEU A 45 34.82 2.70 40.70
N ASP A 46 33.68 3.04 41.29
CA ASP A 46 32.44 3.33 40.56
C ASP A 46 32.59 4.45 39.53
N LYS A 47 33.41 5.47 39.82
CA LYS A 47 33.68 6.55 38.88
C LYS A 47 34.48 6.07 37.68
N CYS A 48 35.46 5.19 37.88
CA CYS A 48 36.26 4.64 36.78
C CYS A 48 35.40 3.81 35.83
N LEU A 49 34.50 2.99 36.38
CA LEU A 49 33.59 2.16 35.60
C LEU A 49 32.54 3.01 34.86
N ALA A 50 32.01 4.05 35.50
CA ALA A 50 31.11 5.00 34.85
C ALA A 50 31.79 5.76 33.71
N ASP A 51 33.04 6.18 33.91
CA ASP A 51 33.83 6.85 32.87
C ASP A 51 34.01 5.93 31.65
N VAL A 52 34.39 4.65 31.86
CA VAL A 52 34.51 3.64 30.79
C VAL A 52 33.18 3.47 30.05
N ALA A 53 32.08 3.30 30.77
CA ALA A 53 30.76 3.09 30.18
C ALA A 53 30.26 4.29 29.35
N SER A 54 30.84 5.47 29.56
CA SER A 54 30.50 6.70 28.83
C SER A 54 31.36 6.96 27.59
N CYS A 55 32.32 6.08 27.30
CA CYS A 55 33.19 6.17 26.14
C CYS A 55 32.64 5.36 24.95
N ASP A 56 33.17 5.64 23.76
CA ASP A 56 32.78 4.96 22.52
C ASP A 56 33.72 3.79 22.18
N VAL A 57 34.98 3.87 22.61
CA VAL A 57 36.00 2.84 22.39
C VAL A 57 36.97 2.75 23.58
N TYR A 58 37.37 1.52 23.88
CA TYR A 58 38.30 1.20 24.96
C TYR A 58 39.67 0.83 24.38
N VAL A 59 40.73 1.45 24.90
CA VAL A 59 42.13 1.14 24.59
C VAL A 59 42.78 0.57 25.85
N GLY A 60 43.09 -0.73 25.84
CA GLY A 60 43.75 -1.43 26.94
C GLY A 60 45.21 -1.68 26.63
N ILE A 61 46.11 -1.18 27.48
CA ILE A 61 47.57 -1.33 27.32
C ILE A 61 48.11 -2.12 28.52
N PHE A 62 48.70 -3.28 28.26
CA PHE A 62 49.14 -4.21 29.32
C PHE A 62 50.61 -4.59 29.16
N ALA A 63 51.40 -4.33 30.21
CA ALA A 63 52.77 -4.81 30.36
C ALA A 63 52.83 -5.91 31.43
N TRP A 64 53.83 -5.88 32.32
CA TRP A 64 54.10 -6.93 33.31
C TRP A 64 53.66 -6.59 34.74
N ARG A 65 52.74 -5.62 34.90
CA ARG A 65 52.12 -5.29 36.19
C ARG A 65 50.64 -5.59 36.17
N TYR A 66 50.16 -6.19 37.25
CA TYR A 66 48.73 -6.43 37.44
C TYR A 66 48.04 -5.18 38.00
N GLY A 67 48.76 -4.41 38.82
CA GLY A 67 48.28 -3.13 39.34
C GLY A 67 47.46 -3.24 40.63
N TYR A 68 46.81 -2.14 40.99
CA TYR A 68 46.12 -2.01 42.26
C TYR A 68 44.78 -2.73 42.27
N VAL A 69 44.54 -3.55 43.30
CA VAL A 69 43.26 -4.22 43.59
C VAL A 69 42.52 -3.40 44.65
N PRO A 70 41.35 -2.80 44.33
CA PRO A 70 40.56 -2.06 45.30
C PRO A 70 40.10 -2.94 46.47
N PRO A 71 39.91 -2.38 47.69
CA PRO A 71 39.39 -3.13 48.82
C PRO A 71 38.01 -3.73 48.50
N GLY A 72 37.82 -5.01 48.84
CA GLY A 72 36.58 -5.74 48.55
C GLY A 72 36.45 -6.27 47.12
N GLN A 73 37.45 -6.08 46.26
CA GLN A 73 37.50 -6.64 44.90
C GLN A 73 38.55 -7.74 44.78
N GLU A 74 38.35 -8.67 43.86
CA GLU A 74 39.31 -9.75 43.55
C GLU A 74 40.29 -9.39 42.42
N ARG A 75 39.91 -8.39 41.61
CA ARG A 75 40.56 -7.98 40.35
C ARG A 75 41.14 -6.58 40.43
N SER A 76 42.18 -6.30 39.64
CA SER A 76 42.77 -4.96 39.57
C SER A 76 41.84 -3.96 38.88
N ILE A 77 42.03 -2.67 39.14
CA ILE A 77 41.26 -1.60 38.48
C ILE A 77 41.29 -1.75 36.96
N THR A 78 42.46 -2.00 36.37
CA THR A 78 42.64 -2.13 34.92
C THR A 78 41.87 -3.32 34.35
N GLU A 79 41.84 -4.46 35.06
CA GLU A 79 41.02 -5.61 34.64
C GLU A 79 39.51 -5.32 34.78
N LEU A 80 39.10 -4.61 35.83
CA LEU A 80 37.70 -4.21 36.02
C LEU A 80 37.25 -3.24 34.91
N GLU A 81 38.09 -2.28 34.51
CA GLU A 81 37.84 -1.37 33.38
C GLU A 81 37.68 -2.14 32.06
N TYR A 82 38.57 -3.11 31.78
CA TYR A 82 38.47 -3.98 30.59
C TYR A 82 37.14 -4.75 30.54
N ARG A 83 36.73 -5.33 31.66
CA ARG A 83 35.49 -6.11 31.74
C ARG A 83 34.25 -5.20 31.62
N GLN A 84 34.28 -4.02 32.22
CA GLN A 84 33.22 -3.03 32.10
C GLN A 84 33.04 -2.57 30.65
N ALA A 85 34.14 -2.33 29.92
CA ALA A 85 34.06 -1.97 28.50
C ALA A 85 33.31 -3.03 27.69
N GLY A 86 33.57 -4.31 27.95
CA GLY A 86 32.84 -5.42 27.30
C GLY A 86 31.36 -5.47 27.67
N GLN A 87 31.03 -5.27 28.96
CA GLN A 87 29.63 -5.22 29.42
C GLN A 87 28.84 -4.05 28.82
N SER A 88 29.52 -2.92 28.61
CA SER A 88 28.97 -1.72 27.98
C SER A 88 28.95 -1.79 26.45
N GLY A 89 29.43 -2.89 25.84
CA GLY A 89 29.43 -3.09 24.40
C GLY A 89 30.47 -2.26 23.63
N LEU A 90 31.47 -1.70 24.31
CA LEU A 90 32.55 -0.95 23.66
C LEU A 90 33.45 -1.91 22.89
N GLU A 91 33.93 -1.46 21.73
CA GLU A 91 35.04 -2.12 21.07
C GLU A 91 36.32 -1.97 21.91
N ARG A 92 37.03 -3.09 22.10
CA ARG A 92 38.20 -3.18 22.98
C ARG A 92 39.45 -3.40 22.14
N LEU A 93 40.24 -2.35 21.99
CA LEU A 93 41.52 -2.38 21.30
C LEU A 93 42.62 -2.71 22.31
N ILE A 94 43.20 -3.91 22.21
CA ILE A 94 44.10 -4.45 23.21
C ILE A 94 45.54 -4.50 22.69
N PHE A 95 46.45 -3.91 23.47
CA PHE A 95 47.87 -3.81 23.17
C PHE A 95 48.67 -4.44 24.30
N LEU A 96 49.53 -5.40 23.97
CA LEU A 96 50.36 -6.12 24.93
C LEU A 96 51.83 -5.78 24.69
N LEU A 97 52.59 -5.53 25.76
CA LEU A 97 54.05 -5.43 25.62
C LEU A 97 54.58 -6.78 25.12
N ASP A 98 55.40 -6.78 24.08
CA ASP A 98 56.03 -7.97 23.53
C ASP A 98 56.98 -8.63 24.54
N GLU A 99 57.11 -9.97 24.50
CA GLU A 99 57.98 -10.69 25.44
C GLU A 99 59.47 -10.41 25.23
N ASP A 100 59.87 -10.05 24.01
CA ASP A 100 61.24 -9.69 23.65
C ASP A 100 61.53 -8.19 23.81
N ALA A 101 60.57 -7.40 24.30
CA ALA A 101 60.76 -5.96 24.50
C ALA A 101 61.79 -5.67 25.62
N PRO A 102 62.65 -4.65 25.46
CA PRO A 102 63.56 -4.25 26.52
C PRO A 102 62.78 -3.66 27.71
N TRP A 103 62.55 -4.47 28.75
CA TRP A 103 61.75 -4.07 29.91
C TRP A 103 62.53 -4.18 31.24
N PRO A 104 62.56 -3.13 32.08
CA PRO A 104 63.21 -3.20 33.39
C PRO A 104 62.58 -4.25 34.30
N ARG A 105 63.40 -5.17 34.83
CA ARG A 105 62.94 -6.17 35.82
C ARG A 105 62.32 -5.54 37.08
N SER A 106 62.69 -4.31 37.41
CA SER A 106 62.11 -3.53 38.51
C SER A 106 60.66 -3.11 38.26
N GLN A 107 60.24 -3.06 36.99
CA GLN A 107 58.88 -2.73 36.58
C GLN A 107 57.99 -3.97 36.44
N MET A 108 58.54 -5.18 36.50
CA MET A 108 57.76 -6.43 36.50
C MET A 108 57.23 -6.74 37.89
N GLU A 109 55.94 -7.04 38.00
CA GLU A 109 55.33 -7.46 39.25
C GLU A 109 55.63 -8.94 39.54
N LYS A 110 56.02 -9.25 40.78
CA LYS A 110 56.40 -10.61 41.20
C LYS A 110 55.36 -11.20 42.15
N GLY A 111 55.46 -12.49 42.42
CA GLY A 111 54.58 -13.17 43.37
C GLY A 111 53.15 -13.30 42.86
N ALA A 112 52.15 -13.06 43.72
CA ALA A 112 50.74 -13.23 43.36
C ALA A 112 50.29 -12.29 42.23
N GLY A 113 50.74 -11.03 42.23
CA GLY A 113 50.42 -10.07 41.17
C GLY A 113 51.01 -10.48 39.82
N GLY A 114 52.27 -10.94 39.80
CA GLY A 114 52.93 -11.47 38.60
C GLY A 114 52.14 -12.61 37.94
N LYS A 115 51.70 -13.60 38.73
CA LYS A 115 50.87 -14.70 38.23
C LYS A 115 49.53 -14.22 37.66
N LYS A 116 48.92 -13.21 38.27
CA LYS A 116 47.64 -12.64 37.81
C LYS A 116 47.78 -11.89 36.48
N ILE A 117 48.84 -11.10 36.29
CA ILE A 117 49.06 -10.42 35.01
C ILE A 117 49.43 -11.39 33.88
N GLU A 118 50.21 -12.43 34.17
CA GLU A 118 50.48 -13.52 33.21
C GLU A 118 49.17 -14.19 32.75
N ALA A 119 48.29 -14.54 33.69
CA ALA A 119 46.99 -15.13 33.38
C ALA A 119 46.10 -14.18 32.57
N LEU A 120 46.02 -12.89 32.95
CA LEU A 120 45.22 -11.90 32.22
C LEU A 120 45.75 -11.67 30.80
N ARG A 121 47.07 -11.59 30.60
CA ARG A 121 47.67 -11.47 29.27
C ARG A 121 47.34 -12.66 28.39
N ALA A 122 47.38 -13.88 28.94
CA ALA A 122 47.00 -15.09 28.22
C ALA A 122 45.51 -15.12 27.84
N GLU A 123 44.61 -14.66 28.73
CA GLU A 123 43.18 -14.47 28.45
C GLU A 123 43.00 -13.48 27.28
N LEU A 124 43.61 -12.29 27.39
CA LEU A 124 43.50 -11.24 26.38
C LEU A 124 44.02 -11.66 25.00
N ALA A 125 45.15 -12.37 24.95
CA ALA A 125 45.73 -12.87 23.70
C ALA A 125 44.88 -13.97 23.04
N THR A 126 44.03 -14.66 23.82
CA THR A 126 43.11 -15.68 23.31
C THR A 126 41.77 -15.08 22.88
N GLU A 127 41.25 -14.10 23.63
CA GLU A 127 39.95 -13.48 23.35
C GLU A 127 39.99 -12.42 22.24
N HIS A 128 41.13 -11.78 22.00
CA HIS A 128 41.27 -10.67 21.06
C HIS A 128 42.38 -10.88 20.05
N THR A 129 42.24 -10.22 18.90
CA THR A 129 43.40 -9.98 18.02
C THR A 129 44.22 -8.84 18.62
N VAL A 130 45.13 -9.19 19.54
CA VAL A 130 46.01 -8.22 20.21
C VAL A 130 47.13 -7.73 19.28
N GLN A 131 47.60 -6.51 19.50
CA GLN A 131 48.84 -6.01 18.90
C GLN A 131 49.95 -5.97 19.94
N PHE A 132 51.13 -6.47 19.58
CA PHE A 132 52.31 -6.44 20.43
C PHE A 132 53.16 -5.21 20.14
N PHE A 133 53.68 -4.55 21.19
CA PHE A 133 54.56 -3.39 21.06
C PHE A 133 55.87 -3.58 21.81
N LYS A 134 56.95 -2.99 21.29
CA LYS A 134 58.30 -3.01 21.89
C LYS A 134 58.78 -1.64 22.36
N SER A 135 58.16 -0.56 21.87
CA SER A 135 58.49 0.82 22.28
C SER A 135 57.23 1.72 22.40
N PRO A 136 57.34 2.87 23.09
CA PRO A 136 56.28 3.87 23.16
C PRO A 136 55.82 4.40 21.79
N GLU A 137 56.76 4.62 20.86
CA GLU A 137 56.47 5.14 19.52
C GLU A 137 55.69 4.12 18.69
N GLU A 138 56.10 2.85 18.77
CA GLU A 138 55.41 1.76 18.09
C GLU A 138 53.98 1.63 18.59
N LEU A 139 53.78 1.63 19.92
CA LEU A 139 52.46 1.58 20.53
C LEU A 139 51.57 2.74 20.06
N ALA A 140 52.10 3.97 20.06
CA ALA A 140 51.32 5.13 19.63
C ALA A 140 50.89 5.04 18.16
N GLY A 141 51.77 4.57 17.27
CA GLY A 141 51.45 4.33 15.87
C GLY A 141 50.38 3.24 15.68
N GLN A 142 50.52 2.12 16.41
CA GLN A 142 49.58 1.01 16.40
C GLN A 142 48.18 1.42 16.91
N VAL A 143 48.13 2.18 18.01
CA VAL A 143 46.86 2.70 18.56
C VAL A 143 46.20 3.66 17.58
N ALA A 144 46.95 4.60 17.00
CA ALA A 144 46.43 5.54 16.02
C ALA A 144 45.83 4.83 14.79
N ALA A 145 46.53 3.83 14.26
CA ALA A 145 46.03 3.04 13.12
C ALA A 145 44.75 2.25 13.48
N SER A 146 44.71 1.63 14.66
CA SER A 146 43.58 0.82 15.11
C SER A 146 42.33 1.66 15.36
N VAL A 147 42.48 2.80 16.04
CA VAL A 147 41.38 3.75 16.25
C VAL A 147 40.91 4.36 14.92
N GLY A 148 41.83 4.67 14.00
CA GLY A 148 41.47 5.17 12.67
C GLY A 148 40.63 4.16 11.88
N LYS A 149 41.00 2.87 11.92
CA LYS A 149 40.24 1.80 11.28
C LYS A 149 38.84 1.64 11.89
N TRP A 150 38.75 1.65 13.22
CA TRP A 150 37.48 1.60 13.94
C TRP A 150 36.57 2.78 13.56
N ALA A 151 37.11 4.00 13.55
CA ALA A 151 36.34 5.19 13.19
C ALA A 151 35.82 5.16 11.74
N GLN A 152 36.62 4.64 10.81
CA GLN A 152 36.19 4.46 9.42
C GLN A 152 35.06 3.44 9.30
N ALA A 153 35.16 2.30 9.99
CA ALA A 153 34.11 1.29 9.98
C ALA A 153 32.79 1.83 10.55
N GLN A 154 32.85 2.65 11.60
CA GLN A 154 31.68 3.28 12.19
C GLN A 154 31.03 4.28 11.21
N LEU A 155 31.82 5.07 10.49
CA LEU A 155 31.33 6.01 9.48
C LEU A 155 30.65 5.28 8.31
N ASP A 156 31.25 4.20 7.82
CA ASP A 156 30.69 3.40 6.72
C ASP A 156 29.35 2.78 7.13
N ALA A 157 29.25 2.23 8.35
CA ALA A 157 28.00 1.69 8.90
C ALA A 157 26.91 2.76 9.05
N ASP A 158 27.26 3.97 9.50
CA ASP A 158 26.33 5.10 9.60
C ASP A 158 25.80 5.51 8.22
N ILE A 159 26.68 5.61 7.21
CA ILE A 159 26.32 5.94 5.82
C ILE A 159 25.36 4.88 5.25
N ASP A 160 25.64 3.59 5.45
CA ASP A 160 24.79 2.51 4.96
C ASP A 160 23.43 2.51 5.68
N SER A 161 23.38 2.81 6.97
CA SER A 161 22.12 2.96 7.72
C SER A 161 21.27 4.11 7.19
N LEU A 162 21.91 5.24 6.81
CA LEU A 162 21.23 6.40 6.25
C LEU A 162 20.70 6.10 4.84
N ARG A 163 21.48 5.39 4.02
CA ARG A 163 21.04 4.91 2.69
C ARG A 163 19.85 3.97 2.83
N ALA A 164 19.91 2.98 3.71
CA ALA A 164 18.83 2.02 3.94
C ALA A 164 17.54 2.72 4.41
N ARG A 165 17.63 3.70 5.31
CA ARG A 165 16.48 4.51 5.76
C ARG A 165 15.89 5.33 4.62
N ARG A 166 16.73 5.94 3.78
CA ARG A 166 16.28 6.70 2.62
C ARG A 166 15.57 5.79 1.62
N ASP A 167 16.19 4.67 1.25
CA ASP A 167 15.62 3.73 0.29
C ASP A 167 14.32 3.11 0.81
N GLN A 168 14.20 2.89 2.13
CA GLN A 168 12.95 2.47 2.76
C GLN A 168 11.87 3.56 2.67
N ALA A 169 12.20 4.81 2.99
CA ALA A 169 11.25 5.92 2.86
C ALA A 169 10.83 6.16 1.40
N ASP A 170 11.73 5.94 0.44
CA ASP A 170 11.43 6.05 -0.98
C ASP A 170 10.51 4.90 -1.46
N ARG A 171 10.71 3.68 -0.96
CA ARG A 171 9.79 2.55 -1.19
C ARG A 171 8.41 2.83 -0.63
N GLU A 172 8.32 3.27 0.62
CA GLU A 172 7.03 3.60 1.27
C GLU A 172 6.28 4.72 0.51
N ARG A 173 7.00 5.74 0.01
CA ARG A 173 6.41 6.80 -0.82
C ARG A 173 5.90 6.28 -2.17
N ARG A 174 6.59 5.34 -2.80
CA ARG A 174 6.15 4.72 -4.07
C ARG A 174 4.92 3.87 -3.85
N GLU A 175 4.93 3.00 -2.84
CA GLU A 175 3.77 2.18 -2.46
C GLU A 175 2.56 3.05 -2.11
N MET A 176 2.76 4.16 -1.39
CA MET A 176 1.68 5.10 -1.07
C MET A 176 1.10 5.76 -2.32
N ARG A 177 1.94 6.16 -3.29
CA ARG A 177 1.50 6.71 -4.58
C ARG A 177 0.74 5.69 -5.41
N GLU A 178 1.21 4.46 -5.46
CA GLU A 178 0.53 3.36 -6.17
C GLU A 178 -0.85 3.06 -5.57
N ARG A 179 -0.96 3.07 -4.23
CA ARG A 179 -2.26 2.90 -3.53
C ARG A 179 -3.20 4.10 -3.67
N GLN A 180 -2.68 5.32 -3.79
CA GLN A 180 -3.49 6.53 -3.96
C GLN A 180 -3.99 6.73 -5.40
N ARG A 181 -3.36 6.07 -6.38
CA ARG A 181 -3.68 6.19 -7.80
C ARG A 181 -5.14 5.84 -8.14
N VAL A 182 -5.73 4.88 -7.44
CA VAL A 182 -7.09 4.42 -7.66
C VAL A 182 -7.98 4.92 -6.53
N VAL A 183 -8.97 5.76 -6.88
CA VAL A 183 -9.88 6.36 -5.91
C VAL A 183 -11.31 5.87 -6.13
N ASN A 184 -11.97 5.57 -5.01
CA ASN A 184 -13.29 4.95 -4.88
C ASN A 184 -13.33 3.49 -5.30
N LEU A 185 -14.45 2.84 -4.97
CA LEU A 185 -14.70 1.45 -5.31
C LEU A 185 -15.24 1.37 -6.73
N ARG A 186 -14.82 0.32 -7.42
CA ARG A 186 -15.42 -0.08 -8.69
C ARG A 186 -16.93 -0.22 -8.51
N PRO A 187 -17.77 0.37 -9.40
CA PRO A 187 -19.22 0.30 -9.26
C PRO A 187 -19.77 -1.14 -9.30
N LEU A 188 -19.06 -2.04 -10.00
CA LEU A 188 -19.40 -3.46 -10.04
C LEU A 188 -18.13 -4.32 -9.99
N ASP A 189 -18.07 -5.26 -9.04
CA ASP A 189 -17.04 -6.30 -9.01
C ASP A 189 -17.50 -7.51 -9.83
N VAL A 190 -16.93 -7.68 -11.01
CA VAL A 190 -17.42 -8.65 -11.99
C VAL A 190 -16.78 -10.01 -11.72
N THR A 191 -17.55 -10.94 -11.14
CA THR A 191 -17.10 -12.32 -10.89
C THR A 191 -17.24 -13.21 -12.12
N HIS A 192 -18.32 -13.03 -12.89
CA HIS A 192 -18.59 -13.75 -14.13
C HIS A 192 -18.70 -12.73 -15.27
N PHE A 193 -17.73 -12.72 -16.17
CA PHE A 193 -17.75 -11.89 -17.37
C PHE A 193 -17.59 -12.80 -18.60
N LYS A 194 -18.52 -12.68 -19.55
CA LYS A 194 -18.55 -13.48 -20.77
C LYS A 194 -18.60 -12.56 -21.99
N ASP A 195 -17.92 -13.00 -23.05
CA ASP A 195 -17.82 -12.30 -24.32
C ASP A 195 -17.45 -10.81 -24.20
N ARG A 196 -17.80 -9.99 -25.20
CA ARG A 196 -17.50 -8.57 -25.35
C ARG A 196 -16.07 -8.25 -25.72
N LEU A 197 -15.36 -9.19 -26.34
CA LEU A 197 -13.97 -8.98 -26.80
C LEU A 197 -13.86 -7.79 -27.77
N ARG A 198 -14.86 -7.60 -28.64
CA ARG A 198 -14.90 -6.47 -29.58
C ARG A 198 -15.07 -5.14 -28.87
N GLU A 199 -15.98 -5.06 -27.90
CA GLU A 199 -16.26 -3.85 -27.15
C GLU A 199 -15.14 -3.54 -26.14
N ILE A 200 -14.51 -4.56 -25.55
CA ILE A 200 -13.28 -4.42 -24.75
C ILE A 200 -12.19 -3.81 -25.63
N GLN A 201 -11.96 -4.38 -26.81
CA GLN A 201 -10.91 -3.89 -27.71
C GLN A 201 -11.21 -2.46 -28.15
N ALA A 202 -12.44 -2.16 -28.55
CA ALA A 202 -12.85 -0.82 -28.94
C ALA A 202 -12.68 0.20 -27.79
N LEU A 203 -13.01 -0.19 -26.55
CA LEU A 203 -12.80 0.67 -25.38
C LEU A 203 -11.31 0.90 -25.14
N CYS A 204 -10.49 -0.14 -25.18
CA CYS A 204 -9.03 -0.03 -25.05
C CYS A 204 -8.42 0.87 -26.14
N ASP A 205 -8.81 0.68 -27.41
CA ASP A 205 -8.31 1.46 -28.55
C ASP A 205 -8.69 2.94 -28.42
N HIS A 206 -9.95 3.22 -28.04
CA HIS A 206 -10.41 4.58 -27.81
C HIS A 206 -9.72 5.24 -26.62
N LEU A 207 -9.46 4.49 -25.55
CA LEU A 207 -8.72 5.05 -24.42
C LEU A 207 -7.23 5.23 -24.71
N ALA A 208 -6.66 4.48 -25.65
CA ALA A 208 -5.28 4.65 -26.11
C ALA A 208 -5.10 5.92 -26.96
N ASP A 209 -6.09 6.24 -27.78
CA ASP A 209 -6.07 7.37 -28.70
C ASP A 209 -6.12 8.71 -27.94
N ALA A 210 -5.02 9.48 -28.00
CA ALA A 210 -4.91 10.77 -27.32
C ALA A 210 -5.90 11.84 -27.84
N SER A 211 -6.47 11.66 -29.04
CA SER A 211 -7.51 12.53 -29.58
C SER A 211 -8.89 12.26 -28.97
N VAL A 212 -9.08 11.10 -28.34
CA VAL A 212 -10.32 10.72 -27.67
C VAL A 212 -10.26 11.14 -26.20
N ARG A 213 -11.25 11.93 -25.81
CA ARG A 213 -11.41 12.55 -24.48
C ARG A 213 -12.59 11.98 -23.71
N LEU A 214 -13.56 11.41 -24.42
CA LEU A 214 -14.74 10.80 -23.83
C LEU A 214 -15.13 9.55 -24.61
N VAL A 215 -15.37 8.46 -23.89
CA VAL A 215 -15.93 7.23 -24.42
C VAL A 215 -17.23 6.92 -23.69
N SER A 216 -18.35 6.92 -24.40
CA SER A 216 -19.65 6.54 -23.87
C SER A 216 -19.98 5.09 -24.20
N VAL A 217 -20.24 4.27 -23.19
CA VAL A 217 -20.86 2.95 -23.36
C VAL A 217 -22.35 3.11 -23.16
N VAL A 218 -23.13 2.93 -24.25
CA VAL A 218 -24.56 3.24 -24.29
C VAL A 218 -25.38 1.98 -24.57
N GLY A 219 -26.50 1.79 -23.88
CA GLY A 219 -27.33 0.61 -24.07
C GLY A 219 -28.41 0.48 -23.00
N ARG A 220 -29.38 -0.42 -23.22
CA ARG A 220 -30.50 -0.62 -22.28
C ARG A 220 -30.04 -1.11 -20.91
N GLY A 221 -30.94 -1.05 -19.92
CA GLY A 221 -30.70 -1.61 -18.58
C GLY A 221 -30.33 -3.10 -18.66
N GLY A 222 -29.39 -3.54 -17.83
CA GLY A 222 -29.01 -4.96 -17.73
C GLY A 222 -28.09 -5.51 -18.84
N MET A 223 -27.68 -4.69 -19.81
CA MET A 223 -26.82 -5.12 -20.94
C MET A 223 -25.34 -5.32 -20.58
N GLY A 224 -24.93 -4.99 -19.34
CA GLY A 224 -23.54 -5.15 -18.89
C GLY A 224 -22.62 -3.96 -19.15
N LYS A 225 -23.14 -2.74 -19.33
CA LYS A 225 -22.32 -1.52 -19.53
C LYS A 225 -21.30 -1.30 -18.40
N THR A 226 -21.80 -1.25 -17.16
CA THR A 226 -20.98 -1.07 -15.95
C THR A 226 -20.00 -2.23 -15.76
N ALA A 227 -20.41 -3.46 -16.09
CA ALA A 227 -19.54 -4.62 -16.05
C ALA A 227 -18.38 -4.51 -17.06
N LEU A 228 -18.67 -4.13 -18.31
CA LEU A 228 -17.66 -3.94 -19.36
C LEU A 228 -16.62 -2.90 -18.94
N VAL A 229 -17.05 -1.71 -18.52
CA VAL A 229 -16.14 -0.64 -18.15
C VAL A 229 -15.35 -0.99 -16.88
N SER A 230 -16.01 -1.54 -15.86
CA SER A 230 -15.34 -1.95 -14.62
C SER A 230 -14.30 -3.04 -14.89
N LYS A 231 -14.59 -3.98 -15.79
CA LYS A 231 -13.66 -5.03 -16.21
C LYS A 231 -12.43 -4.46 -16.91
N VAL A 232 -12.61 -3.58 -17.90
CA VAL A 232 -11.50 -2.97 -18.64
C VAL A 232 -10.64 -2.12 -17.72
N LEU A 233 -11.24 -1.26 -16.90
CA LEU A 233 -10.48 -0.43 -15.97
C LEU A 233 -9.77 -1.29 -14.91
N ALA A 234 -10.39 -2.36 -14.39
CA ALA A 234 -9.73 -3.30 -13.46
C ALA A 234 -8.57 -4.09 -14.10
N ASP A 235 -8.63 -4.37 -15.41
CA ASP A 235 -7.51 -4.97 -16.13
C ASP A 235 -6.37 -3.95 -16.30
N LEU A 236 -6.68 -2.67 -16.50
CA LEU A 236 -5.70 -1.58 -16.52
C LEU A 236 -5.11 -1.28 -15.13
N GLU A 237 -5.88 -1.47 -14.05
CA GLU A 237 -5.36 -1.44 -12.68
C GLU A 237 -4.26 -2.49 -12.50
N ARG A 238 -4.54 -3.77 -12.83
CA ARG A 238 -3.64 -4.92 -12.61
C ARG A 238 -2.41 -4.95 -13.51
N ARG A 239 -2.51 -4.46 -14.75
CA ARG A 239 -1.35 -4.33 -15.65
C ARG A 239 -0.26 -3.41 -15.10
N VAL A 240 -0.59 -2.56 -14.13
CA VAL A 240 0.39 -1.73 -13.42
C VAL A 240 1.08 -2.47 -12.27
N GLU A 241 0.41 -3.44 -11.64
CA GLU A 241 0.98 -4.24 -10.54
C GLU A 241 1.97 -5.29 -11.05
N THR A 242 1.79 -5.74 -12.29
CA THR A 242 2.60 -6.79 -12.93
C THR A 242 3.50 -6.16 -13.99
N SER A 243 4.62 -5.60 -13.57
CA SER A 243 5.72 -5.16 -14.45
C SER A 243 6.45 -6.35 -15.09
N GLU A 244 5.72 -7.25 -15.77
CA GLU A 244 6.30 -8.25 -16.68
C GLU A 244 5.89 -7.90 -18.11
N VAL A 245 6.90 -7.55 -18.90
CA VAL A 245 6.81 -7.03 -20.26
C VAL A 245 6.32 -8.12 -21.21
N SER A 246 5.21 -7.85 -21.91
CA SER A 246 4.85 -8.53 -23.16
C SER A 246 5.02 -7.55 -24.32
N GLU A 247 5.80 -7.97 -25.33
CA GLU A 247 6.45 -7.13 -26.35
C GLU A 247 5.57 -6.63 -27.52
N THR A 248 4.24 -6.71 -27.48
CA THR A 248 3.44 -6.50 -28.73
C THR A 248 2.28 -5.51 -28.67
N SER A 249 2.25 -4.58 -27.73
CA SER A 249 1.41 -3.37 -27.84
C SER A 249 2.05 -2.26 -27.01
N GLU A 250 2.07 -1.00 -27.49
CA GLU A 250 2.46 0.14 -26.65
C GLU A 250 1.53 0.16 -25.42
N VAL A 251 2.02 -0.36 -24.29
CA VAL A 251 1.25 -0.42 -23.05
C VAL A 251 1.27 0.99 -22.46
N TRP A 252 0.23 1.78 -22.74
CA TRP A 252 0.04 3.06 -22.09
C TRP A 252 -0.52 2.85 -20.69
N GLN A 253 0.05 3.57 -19.72
CA GLN A 253 -0.28 3.46 -18.31
C GLN A 253 -1.09 4.68 -17.87
N ALA A 254 -2.18 4.46 -17.14
CA ALA A 254 -2.90 5.55 -16.49
C ALA A 254 -2.16 5.99 -15.22
N ASP A 255 -1.98 7.29 -15.02
CA ASP A 255 -1.44 7.90 -13.80
C ASP A 255 -2.48 8.00 -12.68
N GLY A 256 -3.75 7.75 -12.98
CA GLY A 256 -4.84 7.72 -12.01
C GLY A 256 -6.13 7.15 -12.58
N ILE A 257 -6.90 6.46 -11.74
CA ILE A 257 -8.23 5.96 -12.07
C ILE A 257 -9.20 6.40 -10.99
N LEU A 258 -10.28 7.07 -11.41
CA LEU A 258 -11.32 7.56 -10.53
C LEU A 258 -12.65 6.90 -10.90
N TYR A 259 -13.24 6.16 -9.96
CA TYR A 259 -14.57 5.57 -10.12
C TYR A 259 -15.62 6.48 -9.51
N LEU A 260 -16.55 6.98 -10.32
CA LEU A 260 -17.71 7.72 -9.85
C LEU A 260 -18.99 7.07 -10.38
N SER A 261 -20.01 7.04 -9.55
CA SER A 261 -21.33 6.51 -9.91
C SER A 261 -22.40 7.40 -9.31
N ALA A 262 -23.38 7.79 -10.12
CA ALA A 262 -24.52 8.58 -9.68
C ALA A 262 -25.30 7.88 -8.54
N ARG A 263 -25.26 6.55 -8.49
CA ARG A 263 -25.96 5.74 -7.47
C ARG A 263 -25.23 5.64 -6.13
N SER A 264 -23.94 5.97 -6.05
CA SER A 264 -23.14 5.70 -4.84
C SER A 264 -22.33 6.90 -4.38
N THR A 265 -21.32 7.30 -5.15
CA THR A 265 -20.43 8.42 -4.80
C THR A 265 -21.06 9.78 -5.09
N GLY A 266 -22.02 9.82 -6.02
CA GLY A 266 -22.44 11.03 -6.72
C GLY A 266 -21.43 11.41 -7.81
N LEU A 267 -21.87 12.24 -8.76
CA LEU A 267 -21.03 12.73 -9.88
C LEU A 267 -20.67 14.23 -9.75
N GLY A 268 -21.03 14.86 -8.63
CA GLY A 268 -20.86 16.28 -8.35
C GLY A 268 -19.46 16.83 -8.65
N LEU A 269 -19.34 18.08 -9.13
CA LEU A 269 -18.01 18.71 -9.31
C LEU A 269 -17.22 18.77 -7.99
N GLU A 270 -17.89 19.03 -6.86
CA GLU A 270 -17.29 18.97 -5.52
C GLU A 270 -16.65 17.61 -5.25
N ARG A 271 -17.37 16.55 -5.63
CA ARG A 271 -16.92 15.17 -5.44
C ARG A 271 -15.69 14.87 -6.29
N ILE A 272 -15.71 15.28 -7.56
CA ILE A 272 -14.57 15.17 -8.47
C ILE A 272 -13.35 15.89 -7.88
N TYR A 273 -13.53 17.10 -7.33
CA TYR A 273 -12.47 17.86 -6.67
C TYR A 273 -11.83 17.12 -5.50
N ALA A 274 -12.66 16.64 -4.58
CA ALA A 274 -12.20 15.91 -3.41
C ALA A 274 -11.46 14.63 -3.80
N ASP A 275 -11.99 13.90 -4.79
CA ASP A 275 -11.46 12.60 -5.18
C ASP A 275 -10.18 12.71 -6.01
N VAL A 276 -10.09 13.69 -6.91
CA VAL A 276 -8.84 14.02 -7.60
C VAL A 276 -7.80 14.48 -6.58
N GLY A 277 -8.17 15.27 -5.58
CA GLY A 277 -7.27 15.63 -4.48
C GLY A 277 -6.71 14.38 -3.76
N ARG A 278 -7.58 13.43 -3.41
CA ARG A 278 -7.15 12.15 -2.82
C ARG A 278 -6.25 11.33 -3.76
N MET A 279 -6.52 11.37 -5.06
CA MET A 279 -5.78 10.65 -6.09
C MET A 279 -4.36 11.19 -6.26
N LEU A 280 -4.21 12.51 -6.29
CA LEU A 280 -2.93 13.19 -6.53
C LEU A 280 -2.08 13.33 -5.25
N GLY A 281 -2.70 13.25 -4.08
CA GLY A 281 -2.03 13.39 -2.79
C GLY A 281 -1.49 14.81 -2.53
N GLU A 282 -0.70 14.96 -1.46
CA GLU A 282 -0.10 16.25 -1.11
C GLU A 282 1.12 16.58 -2.00
N PRO A 283 1.32 17.86 -2.40
CA PRO A 283 0.60 19.06 -1.97
C PRO A 283 -0.62 19.41 -2.84
N ALA A 284 -0.98 18.60 -3.83
CA ALA A 284 -2.05 18.92 -4.79
C ALA A 284 -3.42 18.90 -4.11
N ALA A 285 -3.66 17.94 -3.22
CA ALA A 285 -4.89 17.80 -2.44
C ALA A 285 -5.25 19.10 -1.69
N SER A 286 -4.30 19.63 -0.90
CA SER A 286 -4.50 20.88 -0.16
C SER A 286 -4.76 22.08 -1.07
N LYS A 287 -4.08 22.16 -2.22
CA LYS A 287 -4.30 23.25 -3.19
C LYS A 287 -5.68 23.18 -3.83
N LEU A 288 -6.13 22.00 -4.23
CA LEU A 288 -7.47 21.77 -4.79
C LEU A 288 -8.56 22.09 -3.77
N ALA A 289 -8.40 21.65 -2.51
CA ALA A 289 -9.33 21.95 -1.43
C ALA A 289 -9.42 23.46 -1.15
N ALA A 290 -8.28 24.17 -1.11
CA ALA A 290 -8.26 25.62 -0.94
C ALA A 290 -8.92 26.36 -2.12
N ARG A 291 -8.72 25.89 -3.36
CA ARG A 291 -9.38 26.44 -4.55
C ARG A 291 -10.89 26.23 -4.50
N TRP A 292 -11.35 25.07 -4.06
CA TRP A 292 -12.77 24.76 -3.91
C TRP A 292 -13.45 25.64 -2.86
N ALA A 293 -12.82 25.83 -1.69
CA ALA A 293 -13.34 26.65 -0.60
C ALA A 293 -13.38 28.16 -0.92
N GLY A 294 -12.60 28.62 -1.90
CA GLY A 294 -12.61 30.01 -2.35
C GLY A 294 -13.83 30.39 -3.18
N ASP A 295 -14.12 31.69 -3.22
CA ASP A 295 -15.25 32.31 -3.95
C ASP A 295 -15.00 32.45 -5.46
N THR A 296 -14.34 31.47 -6.06
CA THR A 296 -13.98 31.50 -7.48
C THR A 296 -15.11 30.96 -8.35
N PRO A 297 -15.37 31.52 -9.55
CA PRO A 297 -16.39 31.02 -10.46
C PRO A 297 -16.14 29.56 -10.85
N LEU A 298 -17.21 28.79 -11.11
CA LEU A 298 -17.13 27.36 -11.47
C LEU A 298 -16.21 27.10 -12.67
N ALA A 299 -16.22 27.95 -13.69
CA ALA A 299 -15.31 27.82 -14.84
C ALA A 299 -13.83 27.87 -14.44
N ALA A 300 -13.47 28.83 -13.58
CA ALA A 300 -12.10 28.99 -13.10
C ALA A 300 -11.70 27.90 -12.08
N LYS A 301 -12.68 27.18 -11.51
CA LYS A 301 -12.45 25.95 -10.75
C LYS A 301 -12.14 24.81 -11.72
N VAL A 302 -13.02 24.52 -12.67
CA VAL A 302 -12.82 23.47 -13.67
C VAL A 302 -11.48 23.62 -14.40
N GLU A 303 -11.12 24.82 -14.85
CA GLU A 303 -9.82 25.08 -15.50
C GLU A 303 -8.64 24.71 -14.59
N TYR A 304 -8.67 25.16 -13.33
CA TYR A 304 -7.62 24.84 -12.36
C TYR A 304 -7.50 23.32 -12.10
N LEU A 305 -8.63 22.62 -12.03
CA LEU A 305 -8.66 21.17 -11.86
C LEU A 305 -7.99 20.46 -13.04
N LEU A 306 -8.34 20.85 -14.27
CA LEU A 306 -7.77 20.26 -15.49
C LEU A 306 -6.29 20.59 -15.67
N GLU A 307 -5.87 21.82 -15.36
CA GLU A 307 -4.46 22.22 -15.32
C GLU A 307 -3.65 21.38 -14.32
N THR A 308 -4.23 21.11 -13.15
CA THR A 308 -3.58 20.27 -12.12
C THR A 308 -3.37 18.82 -12.62
N MET A 309 -4.22 18.37 -13.54
CA MET A 309 -4.20 17.03 -14.12
C MET A 309 -3.53 16.99 -15.51
N GLN A 310 -2.88 18.06 -15.97
CA GLN A 310 -2.42 18.14 -17.36
C GLN A 310 -1.23 17.21 -17.69
N ASP A 311 -0.37 16.92 -16.71
CA ASP A 311 0.93 16.26 -16.90
C ASP A 311 0.86 14.72 -16.82
N GLY A 312 -0.34 14.15 -16.70
CA GLY A 312 -0.53 12.70 -16.61
C GLY A 312 -1.78 12.22 -17.35
N LEU A 313 -2.05 10.93 -17.33
CA LEU A 313 -3.24 10.31 -17.90
C LEU A 313 -4.19 9.84 -16.80
N TYR A 314 -5.34 10.48 -16.68
CA TYR A 314 -6.31 10.18 -15.63
C TYR A 314 -7.61 9.66 -16.24
N LEU A 315 -7.98 8.44 -15.90
CA LEU A 315 -9.22 7.82 -16.36
C LEU A 315 -10.32 8.09 -15.32
N ILE A 316 -11.41 8.73 -15.73
CA ILE A 316 -12.53 9.05 -14.83
C ILE A 316 -13.78 8.36 -15.35
N LEU A 317 -14.27 7.38 -14.60
CA LEU A 317 -15.56 6.75 -14.87
C LEU A 317 -16.69 7.60 -14.29
N LEU A 318 -17.67 7.94 -15.13
CA LEU A 318 -18.97 8.49 -14.76
C LEU A 318 -20.04 7.43 -15.05
N ASP A 319 -20.32 6.59 -14.06
CA ASP A 319 -21.27 5.48 -14.18
C ASP A 319 -22.71 5.94 -13.89
N ASN A 320 -23.66 5.44 -14.69
CA ASN A 320 -25.08 5.81 -14.64
C ASN A 320 -25.34 7.31 -14.79
N LEU A 321 -24.73 7.94 -15.79
CA LEU A 321 -24.88 9.39 -16.00
C LEU A 321 -26.35 9.80 -16.25
N GLU A 322 -27.21 8.88 -16.71
CA GLU A 322 -28.63 9.16 -16.93
C GLU A 322 -29.37 9.71 -15.70
N GLU A 323 -28.92 9.39 -14.48
CA GLU A 323 -29.53 9.88 -13.24
C GLU A 323 -29.27 11.38 -13.00
N GLU A 324 -28.21 11.92 -13.61
CA GLU A 324 -27.82 13.34 -13.56
C GLU A 324 -28.21 14.09 -14.85
N MET A 325 -28.96 13.45 -15.75
CA MET A 325 -29.41 14.05 -17.00
C MET A 325 -30.84 14.59 -16.87
N ALA A 326 -31.07 15.80 -17.39
CA ALA A 326 -32.40 16.34 -17.59
C ALA A 326 -33.12 15.62 -18.74
N LYS A 327 -34.44 15.84 -18.87
CA LYS A 327 -35.29 15.19 -19.89
C LYS A 327 -34.86 15.48 -21.34
N ASP A 328 -34.10 16.53 -21.55
CA ASP A 328 -33.55 16.91 -22.85
C ASP A 328 -32.19 16.24 -23.12
N GLY A 329 -31.67 15.43 -22.19
CA GLY A 329 -30.38 14.76 -22.31
C GLY A 329 -29.17 15.62 -21.92
N ALA A 330 -29.38 16.82 -21.39
CA ALA A 330 -28.30 17.65 -20.85
C ALA A 330 -27.96 17.24 -19.41
N ILE A 331 -26.70 17.38 -19.00
CA ILE A 331 -26.30 17.18 -17.60
C ILE A 331 -26.90 18.30 -16.75
N ALA A 332 -27.63 17.94 -15.69
CA ALA A 332 -28.40 18.85 -14.85
C ALA A 332 -27.52 19.71 -13.92
N GLU A 333 -26.49 19.12 -13.30
CA GLU A 333 -25.55 19.86 -12.47
C GLU A 333 -24.60 20.71 -13.35
N GLU A 334 -24.64 22.03 -13.15
CA GLU A 334 -23.82 22.97 -13.92
C GLU A 334 -22.32 22.69 -13.83
N GLY A 335 -21.82 22.32 -12.64
CA GLY A 335 -20.42 22.01 -12.39
C GLY A 335 -19.93 20.82 -13.20
N LEU A 336 -20.63 19.68 -13.12
CA LEU A 336 -20.32 18.48 -13.89
C LEU A 336 -20.45 18.72 -15.39
N ARG A 337 -21.50 19.42 -15.84
CA ARG A 337 -21.67 19.75 -17.26
C ARG A 337 -20.46 20.52 -17.78
N LEU A 338 -20.06 21.57 -17.07
CA LEU A 338 -18.90 22.38 -17.43
C LEU A 338 -17.60 21.55 -17.41
N PHE A 339 -17.43 20.67 -16.45
CA PHE A 339 -16.27 19.77 -16.38
C PHE A 339 -16.18 18.85 -17.61
N VAL A 340 -17.28 18.20 -17.99
CA VAL A 340 -17.33 17.32 -19.17
C VAL A 340 -17.04 18.11 -20.45
N GLU A 341 -17.69 19.28 -20.63
CA GLU A 341 -17.47 20.14 -21.80
C GLU A 341 -16.00 20.60 -21.91
N ARG A 342 -15.36 20.96 -20.78
CA ARG A 342 -13.96 21.43 -20.76
C ARG A 342 -12.96 20.30 -20.98
N CYS A 343 -13.22 19.10 -20.47
CA CYS A 343 -12.40 17.90 -20.76
C CYS A 343 -12.30 17.61 -22.26
N LEU A 344 -13.36 17.90 -23.02
CA LEU A 344 -13.47 17.63 -24.45
C LEU A 344 -12.85 18.73 -25.32
N THR A 345 -12.82 19.96 -24.84
CA THR A 345 -12.42 21.14 -25.62
C THR A 345 -11.00 21.61 -25.32
N GLN A 346 -10.44 21.25 -24.17
CA GLN A 346 -9.09 21.63 -23.75
C GLN A 346 -8.15 20.43 -23.78
N PRO A 347 -6.87 20.62 -24.20
CA PRO A 347 -5.85 19.60 -24.01
C PRO A 347 -5.62 19.40 -22.50
N GLY A 348 -5.40 18.16 -22.08
CA GLY A 348 -5.11 17.85 -20.68
C GLY A 348 -4.98 16.35 -20.45
N GLY A 349 -4.90 15.93 -19.20
CA GLY A 349 -4.72 14.52 -18.86
C GLY A 349 -5.98 13.68 -18.68
N ALA A 350 -7.12 14.33 -18.45
CA ALA A 350 -8.36 13.63 -18.12
C ALA A 350 -9.01 12.98 -19.36
N ARG A 351 -9.29 11.67 -19.28
CA ARG A 351 -10.14 10.94 -20.22
C ARG A 351 -11.36 10.39 -19.49
N LEU A 352 -12.54 10.69 -20.02
CA LEU A 352 -13.81 10.33 -19.41
C LEU A 352 -14.31 9.02 -20.01
N VAL A 353 -14.81 8.13 -19.16
CA VAL A 353 -15.57 6.96 -19.55
C VAL A 353 -16.96 7.08 -18.96
N VAL A 354 -17.98 7.02 -19.78
CA VAL A 354 -19.37 7.23 -19.35
C VAL A 354 -20.14 5.95 -19.57
N THR A 355 -20.96 5.52 -18.60
CA THR A 355 -22.02 4.56 -18.87
C THR A 355 -23.36 5.28 -18.81
N SER A 356 -24.22 5.05 -19.81
CA SER A 356 -25.56 5.63 -19.83
C SER A 356 -26.56 4.76 -20.59
N ARG A 357 -27.85 4.95 -20.31
CA ARG A 357 -28.93 4.36 -21.11
C ARG A 357 -29.16 5.09 -22.44
N GLU A 358 -28.84 6.37 -22.46
CA GLU A 358 -29.06 7.29 -23.57
C GLU A 358 -27.74 7.92 -23.99
N GLU A 359 -27.68 8.44 -25.23
CA GLU A 359 -26.50 9.16 -25.68
C GLU A 359 -26.41 10.51 -24.97
N VAL A 360 -25.20 10.87 -24.54
CA VAL A 360 -24.93 12.19 -23.94
C VAL A 360 -24.99 13.23 -25.04
N GLN A 361 -25.80 14.28 -24.87
CA GLN A 361 -25.83 15.36 -25.85
C GLN A 361 -24.56 16.21 -25.74
N LEU A 362 -23.80 16.23 -26.82
CA LEU A 362 -22.56 17.01 -26.96
C LEU A 362 -22.75 18.07 -28.05
N THR A 363 -22.14 19.24 -27.85
CA THR A 363 -22.27 20.38 -28.78
C THR A 363 -20.95 20.67 -29.50
N GLY A 364 -21.03 21.06 -30.78
CA GLY A 364 -19.92 21.65 -31.54
C GLY A 364 -18.63 20.81 -31.54
N ASP A 365 -17.52 21.45 -31.14
CA ASP A 365 -16.17 20.87 -31.17
C ASP A 365 -16.00 19.64 -30.25
N ALA A 366 -16.85 19.50 -29.23
CA ALA A 366 -16.81 18.40 -28.27
C ALA A 366 -17.07 17.03 -28.91
N LEU A 367 -17.75 16.98 -30.07
CA LEU A 367 -18.02 15.75 -30.82
C LEU A 367 -16.75 15.11 -31.38
N ARG A 368 -15.69 15.89 -31.66
CA ARG A 368 -14.49 15.37 -32.31
C ARG A 368 -13.72 14.39 -31.42
N GLY A 369 -13.67 14.68 -30.12
CA GLY A 369 -13.01 13.86 -29.10
C GLY A 369 -13.91 12.84 -28.42
N ALA A 370 -15.17 12.69 -28.84
CA ALA A 370 -16.11 11.75 -28.24
C ALA A 370 -16.28 10.49 -29.11
N ARG A 371 -16.36 9.32 -28.49
CA ARG A 371 -16.67 8.03 -29.12
C ARG A 371 -17.77 7.33 -28.34
N SER A 372 -18.56 6.52 -29.04
CA SER A 372 -19.66 5.75 -28.43
C SER A 372 -19.51 4.28 -28.78
N ILE A 373 -19.69 3.41 -27.78
CA ILE A 373 -19.69 1.95 -27.90
C ILE A 373 -21.11 1.47 -27.55
N PRO A 374 -21.93 1.16 -28.55
CA PRO A 374 -23.32 0.80 -28.32
C PRO A 374 -23.47 -0.69 -27.98
N LEU A 375 -24.02 -0.99 -26.79
CA LEU A 375 -24.46 -2.32 -26.37
C LEU A 375 -25.93 -2.53 -26.74
N ARG A 376 -26.16 -2.91 -27.99
CA ARG A 376 -27.52 -3.06 -28.57
C ARG A 376 -28.11 -4.46 -28.37
N GLU A 377 -27.25 -5.47 -28.35
CA GLU A 377 -27.65 -6.88 -28.37
C GLU A 377 -27.17 -7.59 -27.10
N GLY A 378 -27.89 -8.65 -26.70
CA GLY A 378 -27.50 -9.52 -25.61
C GLY A 378 -26.17 -10.22 -25.88
N LEU A 379 -25.81 -11.16 -25.01
CA LEU A 379 -24.69 -12.04 -25.27
C LEU A 379 -25.02 -12.98 -26.44
N PRO A 380 -24.03 -13.32 -27.28
CA PRO A 380 -24.15 -14.42 -28.23
C PRO A 380 -24.55 -15.71 -27.53
N GLU A 381 -25.22 -16.59 -28.26
CA GLU A 381 -25.82 -17.80 -27.71
C GLU A 381 -24.82 -18.65 -26.92
N ASP A 382 -23.67 -19.00 -27.51
CA ASP A 382 -22.66 -19.84 -26.86
C ASP A 382 -22.14 -19.24 -25.53
N GLU A 383 -22.00 -17.92 -25.49
CA GLU A 383 -21.50 -17.18 -24.34
C GLU A 383 -22.58 -16.99 -23.26
N ALA A 384 -23.84 -16.85 -23.67
CA ALA A 384 -24.98 -16.86 -22.78
C ALA A 384 -25.21 -18.25 -22.16
N VAL A 385 -25.00 -19.34 -22.92
CA VAL A 385 -24.98 -20.71 -22.40
C VAL A 385 -23.85 -20.85 -21.37
N ALA A 386 -22.65 -20.40 -21.71
CA ALA A 386 -21.52 -20.43 -20.79
C ALA A 386 -21.80 -19.62 -19.51
N LEU A 387 -22.45 -18.46 -19.61
CA LEU A 387 -22.87 -17.68 -18.44
C LEU A 387 -23.84 -18.45 -17.55
N LEU A 388 -24.91 -19.03 -18.11
CA LEU A 388 -25.90 -19.80 -17.33
C LEU A 388 -25.26 -20.98 -16.58
N ARG A 389 -24.28 -21.65 -17.19
CA ARG A 389 -23.53 -22.72 -16.54
C ARG A 389 -22.63 -22.21 -15.42
N ASP A 390 -21.95 -21.08 -15.65
CA ASP A 390 -21.08 -20.45 -14.64
C ASP A 390 -21.84 -19.91 -13.43
N LEU A 391 -23.11 -19.53 -13.60
CA LEU A 391 -24.01 -19.11 -12.52
C LEU A 391 -24.46 -20.30 -11.64
N ASP A 392 -24.21 -21.54 -12.06
CA ASP A 392 -24.52 -22.77 -11.31
C ASP A 392 -23.27 -23.67 -11.16
N PRO A 393 -22.20 -23.19 -10.49
CA PRO A 393 -20.94 -23.94 -10.43
C PRO A 393 -21.09 -25.29 -9.74
N GLN A 394 -22.03 -25.40 -8.78
CA GLN A 394 -22.30 -26.64 -8.05
C GLN A 394 -23.27 -27.57 -8.78
N GLY A 395 -23.99 -27.09 -9.80
CA GLY A 395 -25.02 -27.86 -10.51
C GLY A 395 -26.32 -28.01 -9.71
N THR A 396 -26.50 -27.24 -8.64
CA THR A 396 -27.66 -27.34 -7.74
C THR A 396 -28.91 -26.68 -8.32
N LEU A 397 -28.74 -25.72 -9.23
CA LEU A 397 -29.85 -25.07 -9.94
C LEU A 397 -30.32 -25.89 -11.15
N GLY A 398 -29.54 -26.90 -11.55
CA GLY A 398 -29.76 -27.71 -12.74
C GLY A 398 -29.43 -26.99 -14.05
N LEU A 399 -28.80 -25.80 -14.00
CA LEU A 399 -28.40 -25.04 -15.20
C LEU A 399 -27.12 -25.58 -15.82
N ARG A 400 -26.15 -26.00 -14.99
CA ARG A 400 -24.86 -26.52 -15.47
C ARG A 400 -25.02 -27.71 -16.41
N ASP A 401 -25.90 -28.62 -15.99
CA ASP A 401 -26.12 -29.92 -16.61
C ASP A 401 -27.42 -29.96 -17.46
N ALA A 402 -28.07 -28.80 -17.67
CA ALA A 402 -29.29 -28.70 -18.47
C ALA A 402 -29.04 -29.08 -19.95
N PRO A 403 -30.05 -29.66 -20.63
CA PRO A 403 -30.02 -29.85 -22.07
C PRO A 403 -29.78 -28.53 -22.81
N GLU A 404 -28.99 -28.56 -23.88
CA GLU A 404 -28.71 -27.35 -24.66
C GLU A 404 -29.98 -26.70 -25.21
N ASP A 405 -30.98 -27.49 -25.58
CA ASP A 405 -32.25 -26.96 -26.11
C ASP A 405 -32.99 -26.10 -25.08
N ASP A 406 -32.96 -26.49 -23.80
CA ASP A 406 -33.56 -25.71 -22.71
C ASP A 406 -32.76 -24.42 -22.46
N LEU A 407 -31.42 -24.50 -22.50
CA LEU A 407 -30.56 -23.32 -22.33
C LEU A 407 -30.73 -22.34 -23.50
N ARG A 408 -30.77 -22.82 -24.75
CA ARG A 408 -31.06 -22.02 -25.93
C ARG A 408 -32.44 -21.38 -25.86
N ARG A 409 -33.45 -22.11 -25.38
CA ARG A 409 -34.80 -21.56 -25.18
C ARG A 409 -34.79 -20.46 -24.12
N ALA A 410 -34.08 -20.64 -23.00
CA ALA A 410 -33.91 -19.61 -21.99
C ALA A 410 -33.24 -18.35 -22.56
N ILE A 411 -32.21 -18.50 -23.39
CA ILE A 411 -31.51 -17.39 -24.05
C ILE A 411 -32.43 -16.67 -25.02
N GLN A 412 -33.22 -17.39 -25.81
CA GLN A 412 -34.17 -16.79 -26.74
C GLN A 412 -35.22 -15.94 -25.99
N LEU A 413 -35.77 -16.48 -24.91
CA LEU A 413 -36.78 -15.80 -24.09
C LEU A 413 -36.20 -14.59 -23.34
N THR A 414 -34.97 -14.70 -22.84
CA THR A 414 -34.25 -13.59 -22.18
C THR A 414 -33.55 -12.64 -23.15
N ARG A 415 -33.57 -12.95 -24.46
CA ARG A 415 -32.83 -12.25 -25.54
C ARG A 415 -31.33 -12.15 -25.27
N GLY A 416 -30.77 -13.09 -24.53
CA GLY A 416 -29.37 -13.08 -24.10
C GLY A 416 -28.97 -11.91 -23.20
N ILE A 417 -29.93 -11.18 -22.60
CA ILE A 417 -29.61 -10.05 -21.72
C ILE A 417 -28.95 -10.58 -20.45
N PRO A 418 -27.71 -10.19 -20.11
CA PRO A 418 -26.98 -10.74 -18.95
C PRO A 418 -27.79 -10.68 -17.66
N ARG A 419 -28.40 -9.52 -17.36
CA ARG A 419 -29.20 -9.36 -16.15
C ARG A 419 -30.44 -10.27 -16.11
N ALA A 420 -31.08 -10.54 -17.25
CA ALA A 420 -32.21 -11.45 -17.29
C ALA A 420 -31.78 -12.90 -17.02
N LEU A 421 -30.62 -13.31 -17.54
CA LEU A 421 -30.03 -14.63 -17.27
C LEU A 421 -29.67 -14.81 -15.79
N GLU A 422 -29.08 -13.78 -15.17
CA GLU A 422 -28.78 -13.75 -13.73
C GLU A 422 -30.05 -13.89 -12.87
N ILE A 423 -31.09 -13.11 -13.18
CA ILE A 423 -32.37 -13.17 -12.43
C ILE A 423 -33.03 -14.54 -12.62
N LEU A 424 -32.97 -15.13 -13.82
CA LEU A 424 -33.47 -16.47 -14.07
C LEU A 424 -32.76 -17.50 -13.19
N ALA A 425 -31.43 -17.46 -13.09
CA ALA A 425 -30.68 -18.30 -12.15
C ALA A 425 -31.07 -18.01 -10.70
N GLY A 426 -31.28 -16.74 -10.36
CA GLY A 426 -31.78 -16.30 -9.06
C GLY A 426 -33.13 -16.90 -8.68
N ILE A 427 -34.09 -16.93 -9.61
CA ILE A 427 -35.41 -17.55 -9.41
C ILE A 427 -35.27 -19.04 -9.08
N LEU A 428 -34.43 -19.76 -9.82
CA LEU A 428 -34.17 -21.19 -9.58
C LEU A 428 -33.46 -21.41 -8.22
N HIS A 429 -32.64 -20.46 -7.78
CA HIS A 429 -31.96 -20.52 -6.49
C HIS A 429 -32.93 -20.36 -5.30
N GLN A 430 -33.92 -19.47 -5.43
CA GLN A 430 -34.86 -19.15 -4.34
C GLN A 430 -35.98 -20.19 -4.18
N ASP A 431 -36.33 -20.91 -5.25
CA ASP A 431 -37.41 -21.91 -5.22
C ASP A 431 -36.87 -23.30 -5.56
N PRO A 432 -36.57 -24.15 -4.55
CA PRO A 432 -36.08 -25.51 -4.77
C PRO A 432 -37.04 -26.42 -5.54
N THR A 433 -38.31 -26.03 -5.70
CA THR A 433 -39.32 -26.77 -6.46
C THR A 433 -39.40 -26.32 -7.92
N ALA A 434 -38.78 -25.18 -8.24
CA ALA A 434 -38.63 -24.70 -9.60
C ALA A 434 -37.62 -25.55 -10.37
N SER A 435 -37.80 -25.58 -11.67
CA SER A 435 -36.88 -26.22 -12.61
C SER A 435 -36.90 -25.41 -13.88
N LEU A 436 -35.78 -25.37 -14.61
CA LEU A 436 -35.67 -24.61 -15.84
C LEU A 436 -36.84 -24.89 -16.81
N PRO A 437 -37.21 -26.15 -17.14
CA PRO A 437 -38.31 -26.41 -18.07
C PRO A 437 -39.67 -25.86 -17.60
N LYS A 438 -39.97 -25.94 -16.30
CA LYS A 438 -41.22 -25.40 -15.74
C LYS A 438 -41.27 -23.87 -15.82
N LEU A 439 -40.15 -23.20 -15.59
CA LEU A 439 -40.07 -21.74 -15.68
C LEU A 439 -40.23 -21.29 -17.13
N LEU A 440 -39.57 -21.95 -18.07
CA LEU A 440 -39.65 -21.64 -19.50
C LEU A 440 -41.03 -21.91 -20.10
N ALA A 441 -41.84 -22.78 -19.49
CA ALA A 441 -43.20 -23.07 -19.94
C ALA A 441 -44.17 -21.89 -19.71
N ASP A 442 -43.87 -20.98 -18.77
CA ASP A 442 -44.66 -19.78 -18.52
C ASP A 442 -44.11 -18.58 -19.31
N GLU A 443 -44.44 -18.54 -20.61
CA GLU A 443 -43.99 -17.49 -21.52
C GLU A 443 -44.46 -16.08 -21.12
N ALA A 444 -45.51 -15.96 -20.29
CA ALA A 444 -45.98 -14.67 -19.79
C ALA A 444 -44.94 -13.96 -18.92
N THR A 445 -43.97 -14.72 -18.39
CA THR A 445 -42.83 -14.22 -17.61
C THR A 445 -41.77 -13.53 -18.48
N PHE A 446 -41.78 -13.77 -19.81
CA PHE A 446 -40.71 -13.40 -20.75
C PHE A 446 -41.20 -12.46 -21.87
N GLY A 447 -42.07 -11.51 -21.52
CA GLY A 447 -42.67 -10.54 -22.43
C GLY A 447 -41.71 -9.48 -22.97
N ALA A 448 -42.26 -8.36 -23.44
CA ALA A 448 -41.49 -7.30 -24.08
C ALA A 448 -40.41 -6.69 -23.15
N GLU A 449 -40.78 -6.54 -21.87
CA GLU A 449 -40.00 -6.03 -20.73
C GLU A 449 -39.49 -7.19 -19.88
N VAL A 450 -38.67 -8.05 -20.50
CA VAL A 450 -38.26 -9.32 -19.90
C VAL A 450 -37.53 -9.16 -18.57
N VAL A 451 -36.73 -8.10 -18.40
CA VAL A 451 -36.01 -7.86 -17.14
C VAL A 451 -36.99 -7.49 -16.04
N GLU A 452 -37.88 -6.52 -16.27
CA GLU A 452 -38.87 -6.09 -15.28
C GLU A 452 -39.79 -7.24 -14.85
N GLN A 453 -40.24 -8.06 -15.80
CA GLN A 453 -41.11 -9.19 -15.51
C GLN A 453 -40.42 -10.30 -14.72
N LEU A 454 -39.16 -10.61 -15.05
CA LEU A 454 -38.36 -11.56 -14.28
C LEU A 454 -38.07 -11.06 -12.87
N VAL A 455 -37.78 -9.76 -12.69
CA VAL A 455 -37.64 -9.16 -11.35
C VAL A 455 -38.93 -9.33 -10.54
N ALA A 456 -40.09 -9.05 -11.15
CA ALA A 456 -41.39 -9.18 -10.48
C ALA A 456 -41.71 -10.64 -10.12
N GLU A 457 -41.40 -11.59 -11.00
CA GLU A 457 -41.54 -13.03 -10.74
C GLU A 457 -40.62 -13.47 -9.59
N GLY A 458 -39.35 -13.09 -9.63
CA GLY A 458 -38.39 -13.40 -8.57
C GLY A 458 -38.80 -12.81 -7.22
N TYR A 459 -39.23 -11.55 -7.19
CA TYR A 459 -39.74 -10.90 -5.98
C TYR A 459 -40.93 -11.64 -5.37
N ARG A 460 -41.87 -12.13 -6.22
CA ARG A 460 -43.02 -12.93 -5.77
C ARG A 460 -42.64 -14.26 -5.13
N ARG A 461 -41.43 -14.77 -5.38
CA ARG A 461 -40.92 -16.04 -4.83
C ARG A 461 -40.04 -15.90 -3.61
N LEU A 462 -39.53 -14.70 -3.32
CA LEU A 462 -38.77 -14.43 -2.10
C LEU A 462 -39.56 -14.78 -0.84
N GLU A 463 -38.92 -15.24 0.24
CA GLU A 463 -39.59 -15.37 1.53
C GLU A 463 -39.80 -13.99 2.16
N GLU A 464 -40.57 -13.92 3.25
CA GLU A 464 -40.91 -12.64 3.88
C GLU A 464 -39.65 -11.86 4.31
N ALA A 465 -38.64 -12.57 4.84
CA ALA A 465 -37.38 -11.97 5.28
C ALA A 465 -36.65 -11.23 4.15
N GLU A 466 -36.44 -11.89 3.02
CA GLU A 466 -35.76 -11.34 1.84
C GLU A 466 -36.57 -10.21 1.20
N ARG A 467 -37.91 -10.32 1.20
CA ARG A 467 -38.77 -9.24 0.70
C ARG A 467 -38.58 -7.97 1.52
N ARG A 468 -38.60 -8.05 2.86
CA ARG A 468 -38.40 -6.87 3.73
C ARG A 468 -37.02 -6.24 3.53
N ILE A 469 -35.99 -7.06 3.37
CA ILE A 469 -34.64 -6.58 3.06
C ILE A 469 -34.60 -5.88 1.70
N THR A 470 -35.25 -6.47 0.69
CA THR A 470 -35.34 -5.87 -0.66
C THR A 470 -36.11 -4.55 -0.65
N GLU A 471 -37.22 -4.47 0.08
CA GLU A 471 -38.00 -3.25 0.28
C GLU A 471 -37.16 -2.17 0.99
N ALA A 472 -36.41 -2.53 2.03
CA ALA A 472 -35.50 -1.61 2.72
C ALA A 472 -34.40 -1.08 1.79
N LEU A 473 -33.79 -1.94 0.98
CA LEU A 473 -32.80 -1.54 -0.02
C LEU A 473 -33.39 -0.58 -1.05
N ALA A 474 -34.62 -0.83 -1.52
CA ALA A 474 -35.32 0.06 -2.44
C ALA A 474 -35.64 1.43 -1.82
N VAL A 475 -35.88 1.51 -0.50
CA VAL A 475 -36.06 2.78 0.21
C VAL A 475 -34.76 3.60 0.25
N PHE A 476 -33.60 2.95 0.41
CA PHE A 476 -32.32 3.65 0.37
C PHE A 476 -31.94 4.11 -1.03
N ASP A 477 -32.29 3.32 -2.05
CA ASP A 477 -32.02 3.58 -3.48
C ASP A 477 -30.53 3.86 -3.81
N ARG A 478 -29.63 3.32 -2.97
CA ARG A 478 -28.18 3.44 -3.09
C ARG A 478 -27.47 2.32 -2.32
N PRO A 479 -26.19 2.05 -2.60
CA PRO A 479 -25.40 1.13 -1.78
C PRO A 479 -25.41 1.55 -0.32
N VAL A 480 -25.63 0.58 0.57
CA VAL A 480 -25.84 0.82 2.00
C VAL A 480 -25.27 -0.36 2.80
N ASP A 481 -24.71 -0.05 3.96
CA ASP A 481 -24.14 -1.07 4.87
C ASP A 481 -25.25 -1.91 5.51
N GLU A 482 -24.93 -3.18 5.82
CA GLU A 482 -25.79 -4.13 6.53
C GLU A 482 -26.43 -3.50 7.79
N THR A 483 -25.65 -2.72 8.55
CA THR A 483 -26.08 -2.07 9.78
C THR A 483 -27.22 -1.08 9.57
N ALA A 484 -27.22 -0.33 8.47
CA ALA A 484 -28.27 0.65 8.19
C ALA A 484 -29.58 -0.03 7.76
N ILE A 485 -29.49 -1.15 7.03
CA ILE A 485 -30.64 -2.01 6.72
C ILE A 485 -31.23 -2.60 8.00
N ALA A 486 -30.37 -3.14 8.87
CA ALA A 486 -30.79 -3.68 10.17
C ALA A 486 -31.46 -2.61 11.04
N TYR A 487 -30.88 -1.41 11.11
CA TYR A 487 -31.47 -0.29 11.83
C TYR A 487 -32.85 0.11 11.29
N LEU A 488 -33.00 0.20 9.96
CA LEU A 488 -34.27 0.52 9.33
C LEU A 488 -35.31 -0.57 9.59
N LEU A 489 -34.95 -1.86 9.62
CA LEU A 489 -35.94 -2.92 9.79
C LEU A 489 -36.24 -3.26 11.25
N HIS A 490 -35.34 -2.97 12.18
CA HIS A 490 -35.43 -3.39 13.58
C HIS A 490 -36.73 -2.99 14.31
N PRO A 491 -37.28 -1.76 14.15
CA PRO A 491 -38.52 -1.39 14.82
C PRO A 491 -39.75 -2.22 14.42
N TRP A 492 -39.73 -2.78 13.22
CA TRP A 492 -40.84 -3.56 12.65
C TRP A 492 -40.58 -5.07 12.68
N PHE A 493 -39.32 -5.49 12.54
CA PHE A 493 -38.89 -6.88 12.45
C PHE A 493 -37.65 -7.16 13.32
N PRO A 494 -37.77 -7.10 14.67
CA PRO A 494 -36.61 -7.13 15.58
C PRO A 494 -35.84 -8.47 15.59
N GLY A 495 -36.44 -9.56 15.10
CA GLY A 495 -35.81 -10.89 15.00
C GLY A 495 -35.34 -11.26 13.60
N LEU A 496 -35.40 -10.33 12.63
CA LEU A 496 -34.98 -10.59 11.26
C LEU A 496 -33.47 -10.71 11.17
N ASP A 497 -32.98 -11.87 10.71
CA ASP A 497 -31.56 -12.07 10.39
C ASP A 497 -31.24 -11.43 9.03
N VAL A 498 -30.95 -10.13 9.06
CA VAL A 498 -30.61 -9.33 7.87
C VAL A 498 -29.39 -9.90 7.16
N ARG A 499 -28.39 -10.39 7.90
CA ARG A 499 -27.18 -10.97 7.32
C ARG A 499 -27.48 -12.23 6.52
N ALA A 500 -28.24 -13.16 7.08
CA ALA A 500 -28.61 -14.39 6.39
C ALA A 500 -29.46 -14.10 5.15
N GLY A 501 -30.43 -13.19 5.27
CA GLY A 501 -31.27 -12.78 4.14
C GLY A 501 -30.47 -12.09 3.02
N LEU A 502 -29.55 -11.17 3.35
CA LEU A 502 -28.64 -10.55 2.37
C LEU A 502 -27.77 -11.59 1.68
N ARG A 503 -27.21 -12.56 2.41
CA ARG A 503 -26.42 -13.65 1.80
C ARG A 503 -27.24 -14.44 0.78
N ARG A 504 -28.51 -14.75 1.09
CA ARG A 504 -29.40 -15.46 0.16
C ARG A 504 -29.79 -14.61 -1.05
N LEU A 505 -30.03 -13.32 -0.86
CA LEU A 505 -30.30 -12.38 -1.95
C LEU A 505 -29.10 -12.20 -2.88
N VAL A 506 -27.88 -12.17 -2.32
CA VAL A 506 -26.63 -12.09 -3.08
C VAL A 506 -26.33 -13.39 -3.82
N SER A 507 -26.50 -14.56 -3.17
CA SER A 507 -26.32 -15.85 -3.85
C SER A 507 -27.37 -16.11 -4.92
N GLY A 508 -28.56 -15.52 -4.77
CA GLY A 508 -29.61 -15.53 -5.79
C GLY A 508 -29.54 -14.38 -6.79
N TYR A 509 -28.44 -13.60 -6.87
CA TYR A 509 -28.25 -12.51 -7.83
C TYR A 509 -29.30 -11.38 -7.81
N PHE A 510 -30.17 -11.31 -6.79
CA PHE A 510 -31.15 -10.23 -6.62
C PHE A 510 -30.48 -8.93 -6.18
N VAL A 511 -29.45 -9.04 -5.34
CA VAL A 511 -28.66 -7.92 -4.82
C VAL A 511 -27.18 -8.17 -5.09
N SER A 512 -26.42 -7.12 -5.39
CA SER A 512 -24.96 -7.19 -5.48
C SER A 512 -24.32 -6.70 -4.19
N ALA A 513 -23.24 -7.35 -3.75
CA ALA A 513 -22.44 -6.91 -2.60
C ALA A 513 -20.99 -6.59 -3.03
N SER A 514 -20.42 -5.53 -2.47
CA SER A 514 -19.00 -5.23 -2.60
C SER A 514 -18.24 -5.92 -1.47
N ARG A 515 -17.26 -6.77 -1.81
CA ARG A 515 -16.42 -7.47 -0.82
C ARG A 515 -15.55 -6.54 0.02
N VAL A 516 -15.44 -5.26 -0.35
CA VAL A 516 -14.58 -4.27 0.32
C VAL A 516 -15.29 -3.55 1.45
N THR A 517 -16.62 -3.36 1.37
CA THR A 517 -17.41 -2.65 2.40
C THR A 517 -18.09 -3.56 3.41
N GLY A 518 -18.09 -4.88 3.16
CA GLY A 518 -18.73 -5.87 4.04
C GLY A 518 -20.15 -6.15 3.63
#